data_AF-A0A843SXP0-F1
#
_entry.id   AF-A0A843SXP0-F1
#
_cell.length_a   1.000
_cell.length_b   1.000
_cell.length_c   1.000
_cell.angle_alpha   90.00
_cell.angle_beta   90.00
_cell.angle_gamma   90.00
#
_symmetry.space_group_name_H-M   'P 1'
#
loop_
_entity.id
_entity.type
_entity.pdbx_description
1 polymer ?
#
loop_
_entity_poly.entity_id
_entity_poly.type
_entity_poly.pdbx_seq_one_letter_code
_entity_poly.pdbx_strand_id
1 'polypeptide(L)'
;MFRVFNWAMAALFGLAAVLQLNDPDPARWMAIYGAAMLVAAYAGRRGGVPAWAPLLVAAVALLWGLVWSTDVADPGIYTRMFEQWEMRNMAVEEARETSGLLIVGGWMAVLALHGRRRRRAITSKENPSAPAAGGAGR
;
A
#
# COMPACT_ATOMS: atom_id res chain seq x y z
N MET A 1 5.94 17.74 5.44
CA MET A 1 4.85 17.26 4.55
C MET A 1 4.82 15.73 4.42
N PHE A 2 5.82 15.05 3.84
CA PHE A 2 5.78 13.57 3.67
C PHE A 2 5.51 12.75 4.94
N ARG A 3 6.06 13.18 6.09
CA ARG A 3 5.77 12.54 7.40
C ARG A 3 4.30 12.63 7.82
N VAL A 4 3.62 13.74 7.50
CA VAL A 4 2.20 13.93 7.83
C VAL A 4 1.35 12.98 7.01
N PHE A 5 1.63 12.85 5.71
CA PHE A 5 0.95 11.86 4.87
C PHE A 5 1.17 10.42 5.35
N ASN A 6 2.38 10.08 5.80
CA ASN A 6 2.64 8.76 6.37
C ASN A 6 1.80 8.49 7.63
N TRP A 7 1.61 9.48 8.50
CA TRP A 7 0.72 9.36 9.66
C TRP A 7 -0.75 9.27 9.28
N ALA A 8 -1.20 10.08 8.32
CA ALA A 8 -2.56 10.01 7.80
C ALA A 8 -2.85 8.61 7.22
N MET A 9 -1.93 8.09 6.41
CA MET A 9 -2.06 6.75 5.84
C MET A 9 -1.99 5.64 6.90
N ALA A 10 -1.14 5.79 7.92
CA ALA A 10 -1.14 4.87 9.05
C ALA A 10 -2.51 4.86 9.77
N ALA A 11 -3.10 6.03 10.02
CA ALA A 11 -4.42 6.13 10.63
C ALA A 11 -5.51 5.50 9.73
N LEU A 12 -5.46 5.74 8.42
CA LEU A 12 -6.40 5.14 7.46
C LEU A 12 -6.28 3.62 7.39
N PHE A 13 -5.07 3.06 7.38
CA PHE A 13 -4.87 1.62 7.43
C PHE A 13 -5.28 1.01 8.78
N GLY A 14 -5.02 1.71 9.89
CA GLY A 14 -5.52 1.31 11.20
C GLY A 14 -7.05 1.28 11.25
N LEU A 15 -7.70 2.32 10.73
CA LEU A 15 -9.16 2.37 10.60
C LEU A 15 -9.67 1.23 9.70
N ALA A 16 -9.03 1.00 8.55
CA ALA A 16 -9.39 -0.09 7.65
C ALA A 16 -9.31 -1.44 8.37
N ALA A 17 -8.25 -1.70 9.15
CA ALA A 17 -8.13 -2.92 9.95
C ALA A 17 -9.28 -3.07 10.97
N VAL A 18 -9.68 -1.99 11.63
CA VAL A 18 -10.81 -2.02 12.58
C VAL A 18 -12.14 -2.31 11.86
N LEU A 19 -12.35 -1.74 10.67
CA LEU A 19 -13.56 -1.98 9.89
C LEU A 19 -13.70 -3.44 9.42
N GLN A 20 -12.60 -4.20 9.38
CA GLN A 20 -12.65 -5.62 9.03
C GLN A 20 -13.29 -6.49 10.10
N LEU A 21 -13.56 -5.98 11.30
CA LEU A 21 -14.35 -6.72 12.29
C LEU A 21 -15.77 -7.06 11.80
N ASN A 22 -16.24 -6.41 10.73
CA ASN A 22 -17.51 -6.69 10.08
C ASN A 22 -17.42 -7.75 8.97
N ASP A 23 -16.22 -8.27 8.69
CA ASP A 23 -15.95 -9.27 7.66
C ASP A 23 -16.12 -10.69 8.23
N PRO A 24 -16.59 -11.69 7.46
CA PRO A 24 -16.63 -13.09 7.89
C PRO A 24 -15.24 -13.69 8.19
N ASP A 25 -14.16 -13.22 7.56
CA ASP A 25 -12.77 -13.65 7.80
C ASP A 25 -11.85 -12.44 8.08
N PRO A 26 -11.97 -11.83 9.28
CA PRO A 26 -11.32 -10.56 9.59
C PRO A 26 -9.78 -10.67 9.68
N ALA A 27 -9.26 -11.83 10.08
CA ALA A 27 -7.88 -11.97 10.54
C ALA A 27 -6.86 -11.66 9.44
N ARG A 28 -7.09 -12.19 8.23
CA ARG A 28 -6.20 -12.00 7.07
C ARG A 28 -6.17 -10.54 6.62
N TRP A 29 -7.32 -9.87 6.64
CA TRP A 29 -7.45 -8.48 6.24
C TRP A 29 -6.82 -7.55 7.27
N MET A 30 -7.10 -7.78 8.55
CA MET A 30 -6.45 -7.07 9.65
C MET A 30 -4.92 -7.21 9.59
N ALA A 31 -4.39 -8.38 9.21
CA ALA A 31 -2.96 -8.60 9.08
C ALA A 31 -2.33 -7.71 8.00
N ILE A 32 -2.91 -7.65 6.80
CA ILE A 32 -2.33 -6.85 5.70
C ILE A 32 -2.46 -5.34 5.95
N TYR A 33 -3.62 -4.87 6.45
CA TYR A 33 -3.79 -3.46 6.84
C TYR A 33 -2.91 -3.10 8.04
N GLY A 34 -2.79 -3.98 9.04
CA GLY A 34 -1.92 -3.80 10.19
C GLY A 34 -0.45 -3.69 9.79
N ALA A 35 0.03 -4.55 8.89
CA ALA A 35 1.38 -4.45 8.34
C ALA A 35 1.61 -3.10 7.63
N ALA A 36 0.66 -2.69 6.78
CA ALA A 36 0.72 -1.41 6.07
C ALA A 36 0.73 -0.21 7.05
N MET A 37 -0.11 -0.26 8.09
CA MET A 37 -0.16 0.72 9.17
C MET A 37 1.20 0.84 9.86
N LEU A 38 1.81 -0.27 10.28
CA LEU A 38 3.08 -0.27 10.99
C LEU A 38 4.21 0.30 10.13
N VAL A 39 4.28 -0.07 8.85
CA VAL A 39 5.28 0.46 7.91
C VAL A 39 5.09 1.97 7.72
N ALA A 40 3.84 2.42 7.53
CA ALA A 40 3.53 3.84 7.38
C ALA A 40 3.84 4.65 8.66
N ALA A 41 3.46 4.15 9.84
CA ALA A 41 3.76 4.78 11.12
C ALA A 41 5.27 4.87 11.38
N TYR A 42 6.01 3.80 11.08
CA TYR A 42 7.47 3.79 11.18
C TYR A 42 8.10 4.83 10.24
N ALA A 43 7.63 4.91 8.99
CA ALA A 43 8.08 5.91 8.02
C ALA A 43 7.70 7.34 8.46
N GLY A 44 6.56 7.55 9.10
CA GLY A 44 6.14 8.82 9.70
C GLY A 44 7.06 9.26 10.83
N ARG A 45 7.40 8.33 11.75
CA ARG A 45 8.30 8.56 12.88
C ARG A 45 9.74 8.82 12.45
N ARG A 46 10.32 7.99 11.58
CA ARG A 46 11.73 8.07 11.17
C ARG A 46 11.96 9.01 9.98
N GLY A 47 10.93 9.36 9.21
CA GLY A 47 11.06 10.10 7.95
C GLY A 47 11.54 9.27 6.76
N GLY A 48 11.53 7.95 6.89
CA GLY A 48 11.92 6.99 5.87
C GLY A 48 11.89 5.56 6.41
N VAL A 49 11.89 4.59 5.50
CA VAL A 49 11.90 3.16 5.80
C VAL A 49 12.83 2.45 4.80
N PRO A 50 13.54 1.37 5.20
CA PRO A 50 14.27 0.54 4.24
C PRO A 50 13.35 0.05 3.12
N ALA A 51 13.78 0.14 1.87
CA ALA A 51 12.90 -0.10 0.72
C ALA A 51 12.33 -1.52 0.66
N TRP A 52 13.02 -2.51 1.22
CA TRP A 52 12.55 -3.90 1.24
C TRP A 52 11.23 -4.07 1.99
N ALA A 53 11.01 -3.33 3.08
CA ALA A 53 9.84 -3.49 3.94
C ALA A 53 8.53 -3.10 3.23
N PRO A 54 8.37 -1.89 2.66
CA PRO A 54 7.19 -1.58 1.88
C PRO A 54 7.11 -2.42 0.60
N LEU A 55 8.22 -2.78 -0.04
CA LEU A 55 8.17 -3.65 -1.24
C LEU A 55 7.61 -5.03 -0.94
N LEU A 56 7.95 -5.62 0.21
CA LEU A 56 7.40 -6.90 0.64
C LEU A 56 5.88 -6.79 0.84
N VAL A 57 5.42 -5.78 1.58
CA VAL A 57 3.98 -5.56 1.81
C VAL A 57 3.25 -5.28 0.49
N ALA A 58 3.84 -4.48 -0.41
CA ALA A 58 3.28 -4.22 -1.73
C ALA A 58 3.17 -5.50 -2.56
N ALA A 59 4.21 -6.33 -2.59
CA ALA A 59 4.23 -7.56 -3.35
C ALA A 59 3.14 -8.52 -2.86
N VAL A 60 3.04 -8.72 -1.54
CA VAL A 60 1.97 -9.54 -0.94
C VAL A 60 0.60 -8.99 -1.32
N ALA A 61 0.36 -7.68 -1.13
CA ALA A 61 -0.94 -7.08 -1.41
C ALA A 61 -1.34 -7.18 -2.88
N LEU A 62 -0.42 -6.90 -3.81
CA LEU A 62 -0.71 -6.92 -5.24
C LEU A 62 -0.84 -8.33 -5.81
N LEU A 63 -0.01 -9.28 -5.38
CA LEU A 63 -0.13 -10.68 -5.78
C LEU A 63 -1.44 -11.28 -5.27
N TRP A 64 -1.78 -11.01 -4.01
CA TRP A 64 -3.05 -11.45 -3.45
C TRP A 64 -4.23 -10.78 -4.15
N GLY A 65 -4.17 -9.48 -4.41
CA GLY A 65 -5.21 -8.74 -5.12
C GLY A 65 -5.42 -9.28 -6.54
N LEU A 66 -4.36 -9.67 -7.25
CA LEU A 66 -4.47 -10.29 -8.57
C LEU A 66 -5.17 -11.64 -8.55
N VAL A 67 -4.89 -12.46 -7.53
CA VAL A 67 -5.57 -13.76 -7.33
C VAL A 67 -7.05 -13.56 -6.98
N TRP A 68 -7.38 -12.50 -6.23
CA TRP A 68 -8.73 -12.23 -5.75
C TRP A 68 -9.59 -11.43 -6.76
N SER A 69 -8.97 -10.71 -7.70
CA SER A 69 -9.68 -9.86 -8.66
C SER A 69 -10.32 -10.60 -9.83
N THR A 70 -10.24 -11.94 -9.88
CA THR A 70 -10.66 -12.73 -11.04
C THR A 70 -12.16 -12.67 -11.34
N ASP A 71 -12.98 -12.29 -10.36
CA ASP A 71 -14.45 -12.29 -10.46
C ASP A 71 -15.09 -10.89 -10.51
N VAL A 72 -14.28 -9.82 -10.44
CA VAL A 72 -14.76 -8.43 -10.44
C VAL A 72 -14.88 -7.88 -11.87
N ALA A 73 -15.80 -8.42 -12.66
CA ALA A 73 -15.99 -8.03 -14.07
C ALA A 73 -17.07 -6.95 -14.31
N ASP A 74 -17.95 -6.69 -13.34
CA ASP A 74 -19.07 -5.75 -13.50
C ASP A 74 -18.71 -4.33 -13.02
N PRO A 75 -18.64 -3.32 -13.90
CA PRO A 75 -18.37 -1.93 -13.51
C PRO A 75 -19.39 -1.34 -12.53
N GLY A 76 -20.63 -1.84 -12.52
CA GLY A 76 -21.69 -1.43 -11.58
C GLY A 76 -21.47 -1.93 -10.15
N ILE A 77 -20.46 -2.77 -9.92
CA ILE A 77 -20.09 -3.24 -8.58
C ILE A 77 -19.63 -2.08 -7.69
N TYR A 78 -18.89 -1.11 -8.23
CA TYR A 78 -18.33 0.00 -7.46
C TYR A 78 -19.38 0.94 -6.89
N THR A 79 -20.49 1.15 -7.59
CA THR A 79 -21.62 1.93 -7.05
C THR A 79 -22.28 1.20 -5.89
N ARG A 80 -22.54 -0.11 -6.06
CA ARG A 80 -23.14 -0.96 -5.02
C ARG A 80 -22.24 -1.12 -3.79
N MET A 81 -20.92 -1.05 -3.97
CA MET A 81 -19.94 -1.05 -2.87
C MET A 81 -20.12 0.12 -1.89
N PHE A 82 -20.70 1.25 -2.29
CA PHE A 82 -20.95 2.37 -1.37
C PHE A 82 -22.34 2.33 -0.75
N GLU A 83 -23.28 1.59 -1.35
CA GLU A 83 -24.66 1.49 -0.89
C GLU A 83 -24.86 0.41 0.19
N GLN A 84 -24.11 -0.69 0.11
CA GLN A 84 -24.26 -1.82 1.02
C GLN A 84 -23.31 -1.74 2.21
N TRP A 85 -23.76 -1.23 3.35
CA TRP A 85 -22.90 -1.12 4.54
C TRP A 85 -22.45 -2.48 5.11
N GLU A 86 -23.29 -3.51 5.05
CA GLU A 86 -22.92 -4.88 5.46
C GLU A 86 -22.32 -5.69 4.30
N MET A 87 -21.34 -6.55 4.61
CA MET A 87 -20.77 -7.51 3.65
C MET A 87 -21.71 -8.71 3.48
N ARG A 88 -22.82 -8.51 2.75
CA ARG A 88 -23.79 -9.58 2.44
C ARG A 88 -23.75 -10.04 0.98
N ASN A 89 -23.02 -9.33 0.13
CA ASN A 89 -22.92 -9.61 -1.29
C ASN A 89 -21.46 -9.88 -1.66
N MET A 90 -21.18 -11.12 -2.04
CA MET A 90 -19.82 -11.62 -2.34
C MET A 90 -19.08 -10.73 -3.33
N ALA A 91 -19.74 -10.29 -4.40
CA ALA A 91 -19.09 -9.48 -5.43
C ALA A 91 -18.76 -8.05 -4.92
N VAL A 92 -19.53 -7.52 -3.96
CA VAL A 92 -19.24 -6.23 -3.31
C VAL A 92 -18.10 -6.36 -2.30
N GLU A 93 -18.04 -7.48 -1.58
CA GLU A 93 -16.95 -7.85 -0.66
C GLU A 93 -15.63 -7.97 -1.41
N GLU A 94 -15.56 -8.79 -2.46
CA GLU A 94 -14.37 -8.97 -3.29
C GLU A 94 -13.86 -7.65 -3.89
N ALA A 95 -14.77 -6.81 -4.36
CA ALA A 95 -14.40 -5.52 -4.92
C ALA A 95 -13.87 -4.55 -3.86
N ARG A 96 -14.40 -4.57 -2.63
CA ARG A 96 -13.88 -3.78 -1.49
C ARG A 96 -12.50 -4.25 -1.06
N GLU A 97 -12.33 -5.55 -0.91
CA GLU A 97 -11.09 -6.18 -0.51
C GLU A 97 -9.98 -5.92 -1.54
N THR A 98 -10.27 -6.14 -2.83
CA THR A 98 -9.35 -5.88 -3.95
C THR A 98 -8.94 -4.40 -4.00
N SER A 99 -9.90 -3.49 -3.84
CA SER A 99 -9.63 -2.04 -3.81
C SER A 99 -8.71 -1.66 -2.65
N GLY A 100 -8.93 -2.25 -1.48
CA GLY A 100 -8.09 -2.03 -0.31
C GLY A 100 -6.67 -2.54 -0.49
N LEU A 101 -6.48 -3.71 -1.11
CA LEU A 101 -5.17 -4.25 -1.46
C LEU A 101 -4.43 -3.35 -2.46
N LEU A 102 -5.13 -2.77 -3.45
CA LEU A 102 -4.56 -1.80 -4.38
C LEU A 102 -4.08 -0.52 -3.66
N ILE A 103 -4.85 -0.01 -2.70
CA ILE A 103 -4.46 1.17 -1.90
C ILE A 103 -3.22 0.86 -1.06
N VAL A 104 -3.16 -0.32 -0.42
CA VAL A 104 -1.98 -0.79 0.32
C VAL A 104 -0.77 -0.86 -0.61
N GLY A 105 -0.89 -1.56 -1.74
CA GLY A 105 0.18 -1.71 -2.72
C GLY A 105 0.68 -0.36 -3.25
N GLY A 106 -0.24 0.53 -3.62
CA GLY A 106 0.07 1.87 -4.12
C GLY A 106 0.84 2.71 -3.12
N TRP A 107 0.41 2.77 -1.86
CA TRP A 107 1.12 3.56 -0.84
C TRP A 107 2.49 2.97 -0.49
N MET A 108 2.58 1.65 -0.41
CA MET A 108 3.86 0.97 -0.19
C MET A 108 4.84 1.25 -1.35
N ALA A 109 4.38 1.26 -2.59
CA ALA A 109 5.20 1.66 -3.74
C ALA A 109 5.70 3.11 -3.60
N VAL A 110 4.84 4.05 -3.17
CA VAL A 110 5.24 5.44 -2.89
C VAL A 110 6.34 5.52 -1.84
N LEU A 111 6.23 4.79 -0.72
CA LEU A 111 7.26 4.73 0.32
C LEU A 111 8.60 4.19 -0.20
N ALA A 112 8.56 3.09 -0.98
CA ALA A 112 9.74 2.48 -1.56
C ALA A 112 10.46 3.44 -2.53
N LEU A 113 9.70 4.09 -3.42
CA LEU A 113 10.23 5.04 -4.40
C LEU A 113 10.80 6.29 -3.71
N HIS A 114 10.13 6.81 -2.68
CA HIS A 114 10.64 7.94 -1.90
C HIS A 114 11.96 7.59 -1.20
N GLY A 115 12.06 6.41 -0.60
CA GLY A 115 13.29 5.91 0.02
C GLY A 115 14.45 5.78 -0.97
N ARG A 116 14.20 5.25 -2.17
CA ARG A 116 15.22 5.14 -3.24
C ARG A 116 15.72 6.50 -3.71
N ARG A 117 14.81 7.47 -3.93
CA ARG A 117 15.17 8.83 -4.36
C ARG A 117 16.05 9.54 -3.32
N ARG A 118 15.71 9.41 -2.03
CA ARG A 118 16.50 10.00 -0.93
C ARG A 118 17.91 9.43 -0.86
N ARG A 119 18.06 8.11 -0.97
CA ARG A 119 19.39 7.47 -0.94
C ARG A 119 20.27 7.93 -2.10
N ARG A 120 19.72 7.97 -3.33
CA ARG A 120 20.46 8.45 -4.51
C ARG A 120 20.93 9.90 -4.35
N ALA A 121 20.09 10.78 -3.80
CA ALA A 121 20.44 12.18 -3.57
C ALA A 121 21.58 12.35 -2.55
N ILE A 122 21.65 11.49 -1.52
CA ILE A 122 22.74 11.51 -0.53
C ILE A 122 24.05 11.05 -1.18
N THR A 123 24.03 9.90 -1.88
CA THR A 123 25.22 9.37 -2.56
C THR A 123 25.79 10.34 -3.60
N SER A 124 24.94 11.03 -4.36
CA SER A 124 25.38 12.05 -5.32
C SER A 124 26.04 13.27 -4.67
N LYS A 125 25.66 13.63 -3.45
CA LYS A 125 26.32 14.70 -2.69
C LYS A 125 27.65 14.26 -2.10
N GLU A 126 27.74 13.01 -1.65
CA GLU A 126 28.97 12.44 -1.07
C GLU A 126 30.04 12.14 -2.13
N ASN A 127 29.66 11.90 -3.39
CA ASN A 127 30.61 11.61 -4.47
C ASN A 127 30.31 12.41 -5.76
N PRO A 128 30.71 13.68 -5.84
CA PRO A 128 30.40 14.57 -6.97
C PRO A 128 31.08 14.15 -8.30
N SER A 129 32.17 13.37 -8.23
CA SER A 129 32.95 12.92 -9.39
C SER A 129 32.55 11.54 -9.92
N ALA A 130 31.55 10.89 -9.32
CA ALA A 130 31.02 9.64 -9.85
C ALA A 130 30.28 9.88 -11.18
N PRO A 131 30.56 9.10 -12.24
CA PRO A 131 29.87 9.25 -13.52
C PRO A 131 28.36 9.09 -13.30
N ALA A 132 27.56 10.02 -13.86
CA ALA A 132 26.11 9.97 -13.77
C ALA A 132 25.63 8.60 -14.24
N ALA A 133 25.06 7.82 -13.32
CA ALA A 133 24.56 6.47 -13.59
C ALA A 133 23.36 6.55 -14.55
N GLY A 134 23.66 6.67 -15.84
CA GLY A 134 22.70 6.99 -16.89
C GLY A 134 23.36 7.17 -18.25
N GLY A 135 24.42 6.42 -18.54
CA GLY A 135 24.95 6.24 -19.90
C GLY A 135 24.57 4.85 -20.39
N ALA A 136 23.29 4.62 -20.69
CA ALA A 136 22.91 3.45 -21.48
C ALA A 136 23.48 3.68 -22.89
N GLY A 137 24.50 2.88 -23.22
CA GLY A 137 25.08 2.81 -24.55
C GLY A 137 23.98 2.55 -25.59
N ARG A 138 24.15 3.25 -26.70
CA ARG A 138 23.38 3.10 -27.94
C ARG A 138 23.39 1.68 -28.46
#